data_AF-A0A2A4FCJ1-F1
#
_entry.id   AF-A0A2A4FCJ1-F1
#
_cell.length_a   1.000
_cell.length_b   1.000
_cell.length_c   1.000
_cell.angle_alpha   90.00
_cell.angle_beta   90.00
_cell.angle_gamma   90.00
#
_symmetry.space_group_name_H-M   'P 1'
#
loop_
_entity.id
_entity.type
_entity.pdbx_description
1 polymer ?
#
loop_
_entity_poly.entity_id
_entity_poly.type
_entity_poly.pdbx_seq_one_letter_code
_entity_poly.pdbx_strand_id
1 'polypeptide(L)'
;MEFEVNEYGVPQYPKGDARRLFVVLAAIEHLERPTITTLAAFTGHNKGTIDADVMKLREQYGVEIDREGAVFVVRSWGDVLKKGGVKKHLQG
;
A
#
# COMPACT_ATOMS: atom_id res chain seq x y z
N MET A 1 6.08 1.52 20.54
CA MET A 1 6.12 0.15 20.01
C MET A 1 7.14 0.16 18.90
N GLU A 2 8.27 -0.52 19.10
CA GLU A 2 9.30 -0.65 18.07
C GLU A 2 8.97 -1.87 17.20
N PHE A 3 9.12 -1.73 15.89
CA PHE A 3 8.90 -2.82 14.93
C PHE A 3 10.26 -3.18 14.33
N GLU A 4 10.44 -4.46 13.99
CA GLU A 4 11.58 -4.88 13.18
C GLU A 4 11.59 -4.11 11.85
N VAL A 5 12.78 -3.76 11.37
CA VAL A 5 12.98 -3.13 10.06
C VAL A 5 13.78 -4.06 9.17
N ASN A 6 13.45 -4.12 7.89
CA ASN A 6 14.24 -4.89 6.94
C ASN A 6 15.50 -4.12 6.50
N GLU A 7 16.29 -4.72 5.60
CA GLU A 7 17.52 -4.12 5.05
C GLU A 7 17.32 -2.76 4.34
N TYR A 8 16.09 -2.44 3.92
CA TYR A 8 15.72 -1.16 3.31
C TYR A 8 15.18 -0.14 4.34
N GLY A 9 15.20 -0.47 5.63
CA GLY A 9 14.64 0.37 6.69
C GLY A 9 13.11 0.38 6.75
N VAL A 10 12.44 -0.55 6.04
CA VAL A 10 10.97 -0.62 6.00
C VAL A 10 10.44 -1.38 7.22
N PRO A 11 9.52 -0.79 8.01
CA PRO A 11 8.94 -1.46 9.18
C PRO A 11 8.15 -2.73 8.82
N GLN A 12 8.37 -3.79 9.58
CA GLN A 12 7.72 -5.09 9.41
C GLN A 12 6.53 -5.23 10.36
N TYR A 13 5.38 -4.69 9.95
CA TYR A 13 4.15 -4.75 10.74
C TYR A 13 3.53 -6.16 10.79
N PRO A 14 2.84 -6.52 11.88
CA PRO A 14 2.20 -7.83 12.03
C PRO A 14 1.06 -8.05 11.02
N LYS A 15 0.74 -9.32 10.75
CA LYS A 15 -0.37 -9.70 9.86
C LYS A 15 -1.69 -9.08 10.34
N GLY A 16 -2.45 -8.50 9.41
CA GLY A 16 -3.72 -7.84 9.69
C GLY A 16 -3.60 -6.36 10.05
N ASP A 17 -2.38 -5.83 10.24
CA ASP A 17 -2.17 -4.40 10.46
C ASP A 17 -2.37 -3.59 9.17
N ALA A 18 -3.24 -2.58 9.21
CA ALA A 18 -3.54 -1.73 8.06
C ALA A 18 -2.30 -0.99 7.52
N ARG A 19 -1.31 -0.70 8.37
CA ARG A 19 -0.06 -0.01 7.96
C ARG A 19 0.75 -0.82 6.96
N ARG A 20 0.56 -2.15 6.89
CA ARG A 20 1.11 -2.99 5.82
C ARG A 20 0.66 -2.52 4.44
N LEU A 21 -0.64 -2.21 4.28
CA LEU A 21 -1.19 -1.71 3.03
C LEU A 21 -0.59 -0.34 2.68
N PHE A 22 -0.43 0.54 3.67
CA PHE A 22 0.14 1.86 3.46
C PHE A 22 1.62 1.82 3.08
N VAL A 23 2.37 0.84 3.60
CA VAL A 23 3.76 0.58 3.17
C VAL A 23 3.79 0.17 1.69
N VAL A 24 2.90 -0.72 1.24
CA VAL A 24 2.80 -1.09 -0.18
C VAL A 24 2.46 0.13 -1.04
N LEU A 25 1.47 0.94 -0.63
CA LEU A 25 1.10 2.16 -1.35
C LEU A 25 2.28 3.13 -1.48
N ALA A 26 2.96 3.42 -0.37
CA ALA A 26 4.13 4.30 -0.36
C ALA A 26 5.27 3.73 -1.22
N ALA A 27 5.47 2.41 -1.24
CA ALA A 27 6.47 1.77 -2.07
C ALA A 27 6.15 1.85 -3.57
N ILE A 28 4.87 1.83 -3.97
CA ILE A 28 4.48 2.05 -5.37
C ILE A 28 4.89 3.46 -5.82
N GLU A 29 4.69 4.47 -4.98
CA GLU A 29 5.07 5.85 -5.31
C GLU A 29 6.59 6.09 -5.24
N HIS A 30 7.28 5.38 -4.36
CA HIS A 30 8.70 5.60 -4.08
C HIS A 30 9.65 4.93 -5.08
N LEU A 31 9.32 3.72 -5.55
CA LEU A 31 10.19 2.96 -6.44
C LEU A 31 10.10 3.50 -7.88
N GLU A 32 11.23 3.51 -8.59
CA GLU A 32 11.25 3.89 -10.02
C GLU A 32 10.45 2.90 -10.89
N ARG A 33 10.49 1.62 -10.53
CA ARG A 33 9.79 0.54 -11.24
C ARG A 33 9.09 -0.42 -10.26
N PRO A 34 7.94 -0.03 -9.71
CA PRO A 34 7.17 -0.83 -8.75
C PRO A 34 6.46 -2.00 -9.45
N THR A 35 7.18 -3.10 -9.62
CA THR A 35 6.62 -4.38 -10.05
C THR A 35 6.24 -5.21 -8.84
N ILE A 36 5.45 -6.27 -9.03
CA ILE A 36 5.15 -7.24 -7.96
C ILE A 36 6.44 -7.74 -7.27
N THR A 37 7.48 -8.05 -8.05
CA THR A 37 8.75 -8.59 -7.52
C THR A 37 9.52 -7.53 -6.73
N THR A 38 9.61 -6.29 -7.24
CA THR A 38 10.37 -5.21 -6.56
C THR A 38 9.65 -4.73 -5.32
N LEU A 39 8.31 -4.66 -5.35
CA LEU A 39 7.50 -4.34 -4.17
C LEU A 39 7.65 -5.40 -3.07
N ALA A 40 7.58 -6.68 -3.41
CA ALA A 40 7.76 -7.76 -2.43
C ALA A 40 9.14 -7.70 -1.77
N ALA A 41 10.20 -7.51 -2.57
CA ALA A 41 11.56 -7.40 -2.06
C ALA A 41 11.75 -6.17 -1.16
N PHE A 42 11.31 -4.99 -1.62
CA PHE A 42 11.49 -3.74 -0.88
C PHE A 42 10.68 -3.70 0.42
N THR A 43 9.43 -4.17 0.39
CA THR A 43 8.50 -4.04 1.52
C THR A 43 8.53 -5.23 2.49
N GLY A 44 9.20 -6.33 2.14
CA GLY A 44 9.14 -7.59 2.90
C GLY A 44 7.79 -8.32 2.80
N HIS A 45 6.91 -7.92 1.88
CA HIS A 45 5.62 -8.59 1.67
C HIS A 45 5.77 -9.85 0.83
N ASN A 46 4.89 -10.82 1.06
CA ASN A 46 4.82 -12.00 0.22
C ASN A 46 4.38 -11.59 -1.19
N LYS A 47 5.15 -12.00 -2.20
CA LYS A 47 4.87 -11.74 -3.61
C LYS A 47 3.43 -12.09 -4.02
N GLY A 48 2.90 -13.21 -3.51
CA GLY A 48 1.55 -13.68 -3.80
C GLY A 48 0.41 -12.86 -3.15
N THR A 49 0.72 -11.90 -2.28
CA THR A 49 -0.31 -11.06 -1.64
C THR A 49 -0.39 -9.64 -2.20
N ILE A 50 0.61 -9.20 -2.99
CA ILE A 50 0.69 -7.81 -3.48
C ILE A 50 -0.56 -7.40 -4.25
N ASP A 51 -1.03 -8.20 -5.21
CA ASP A 51 -2.24 -7.86 -5.98
C ASP A 51 -3.47 -7.75 -5.07
N ALA A 52 -3.60 -8.63 -4.06
CA ALA A 52 -4.70 -8.58 -3.10
C ALA A 52 -4.60 -7.35 -2.18
N ASP A 53 -3.39 -6.93 -1.81
CA ASP A 53 -3.16 -5.72 -1.02
C ASP A 53 -3.48 -4.46 -1.84
N VAL A 54 -3.13 -4.45 -3.14
CA VAL A 54 -3.55 -3.39 -4.09
C VAL A 54 -5.08 -3.35 -4.24
N MET A 55 -5.77 -4.49 -4.33
CA MET A 55 -7.24 -4.51 -4.35
C MET A 55 -7.83 -3.90 -3.08
N LYS A 56 -7.31 -4.25 -1.90
CA LYS A 56 -7.77 -3.66 -0.63
C LYS A 56 -7.53 -2.16 -0.58
N LEU A 57 -6.41 -1.66 -1.10
CA LEU A 57 -6.14 -0.22 -1.19
C LEU A 57 -7.21 0.49 -2.04
N ARG A 58 -7.60 -0.10 -3.17
CA ARG A 58 -8.68 0.42 -4.01
C ARG A 58 -10.03 0.38 -3.29
N GLU A 59 -10.42 -0.79 -2.78
CA GLU A 59 -11.76 -1.02 -2.24
C GLU A 59 -12.01 -0.35 -0.90
N GLN A 60 -11.04 -0.39 0.03
CA GLN A 60 -11.22 0.07 1.40
C GLN A 60 -10.81 1.52 1.60
N TYR A 61 -9.88 2.02 0.78
CA TYR A 61 -9.31 3.35 0.95
C TYR A 61 -9.55 4.27 -0.25
N GLY A 62 -10.21 3.77 -1.31
CA GLY A 62 -10.55 4.57 -2.49
C GLY A 62 -9.32 5.05 -3.26
N VAL A 63 -8.18 4.37 -3.12
CA VAL A 63 -6.95 4.69 -3.85
C VAL A 63 -7.12 4.26 -5.30
N GLU A 64 -6.72 5.10 -6.25
CA GLU A 64 -6.67 4.75 -7.66
C GLU A 64 -5.23 4.34 -8.01
N ILE A 65 -5.06 3.07 -8.34
CA ILE A 65 -3.77 2.50 -8.74
C ILE A 65 -4.00 1.88 -10.11
N ASP A 66 -3.22 2.22 -11.12
CA ASP A 66 -3.22 1.59 -12.44
C ASP A 66 -2.14 0.52 -12.56
N ARG A 67 -2.19 -0.24 -13.66
CA ARG A 67 -1.14 -1.19 -14.04
C ARG A 67 -0.72 -0.97 -15.48
N GLU A 68 0.50 -0.45 -15.66
CA GLU A 68 1.13 -0.24 -16.95
C GLU A 68 2.09 -1.41 -17.23
N GLY A 69 1.56 -2.45 -17.89
CA GLY A 69 2.28 -3.72 -18.05
C GLY A 69 2.57 -4.40 -16.71
N ALA A 70 3.84 -4.39 -16.29
CA ALA A 70 4.26 -4.99 -15.02
C ALA A 70 4.35 -3.98 -13.86
N VAL A 71 4.18 -2.68 -14.13
CA VAL A 71 4.42 -1.58 -13.19
C VAL A 71 3.09 -1.09 -12.61
N PHE A 72 3.02 -0.93 -11.29
CA PHE A 72 1.90 -0.27 -10.63
C PHE A 72 2.11 1.25 -10.62
N VAL A 73 1.04 2.02 -10.83
CA VAL A 73 1.14 3.49 -10.85
C VAL A 73 0.02 4.08 -10.00
N VAL A 74 0.37 4.83 -8.96
CA VAL A 74 -0.65 5.56 -8.18
C VAL A 74 -1.14 6.74 -9.02
N ARG A 75 -2.46 6.84 -9.21
CA ARG A 75 -3.13 7.98 -9.86
C ARG A 75 -3.74 8.93 -8.85
N SER A 76 -4.25 8.38 -7.75
CA SER A 76 -4.87 9.13 -6.67
C SER A 76 -4.77 8.34 -5.38
N TRP A 77 -4.52 9.03 -4.26
CA TRP A 77 -4.54 8.42 -2.92
C TRP A 77 -5.97 8.28 -2.35
N GLY A 78 -6.97 8.75 -3.09
CA GLY A 78 -8.35 8.78 -2.63
C GLY A 78 -8.61 9.83 -1.56
N ASP A 79 -9.88 9.98 -1.18
CA ASP A 79 -10.30 10.93 -0.15
C ASP A 79 -10.38 10.30 1.24
N VAL A 80 -10.50 8.98 1.35
CA VAL A 80 -10.63 8.26 2.63
C VAL A 80 -9.42 8.51 3.52
N LEU A 81 -8.21 8.56 2.96
CA LEU A 81 -6.99 8.81 3.72
C LEU A 81 -6.90 10.25 4.29
N LYS A 82 -7.83 11.14 3.94
CA LYS A 82 -7.94 12.49 4.50
C LYS A 82 -8.91 12.47 5.69
N LYS A 83 -8.65 13.31 6.71
CA LYS A 83 -9.53 13.46 7.89
C LYS A 83 -11.01 13.64 7.52
N GLY A 84 -11.29 14.44 6.48
CA GLY A 84 -12.65 14.65 5.98
C GLY A 84 -13.28 13.38 5.42
N GLY A 85 -12.54 12.60 4.63
CA GLY A 85 -13.03 11.34 4.07
C GLY A 85 -13.31 10.29 5.13
N VAL A 86 -12.41 10.11 6.12
CA VAL A 86 -12.68 9.23 7.27
C VAL A 86 -13.95 9.66 8.00
N LYS A 87 -14.12 10.96 8.29
CA LYS A 87 -15.28 11.48 9.02
C LYS A 87 -16.61 11.29 8.28
N LYS A 88 -16.63 11.37 6.95
CA LYS A 88 -17.85 11.12 6.16
C LYS A 88 -18.41 9.71 6.41
N HIS A 89 -17.54 8.70 6.59
CA HIS A 89 -17.97 7.33 6.87
C HIS A 89 -18.64 7.16 8.24
N LEU A 90 -18.46 8.12 9.17
CA LEU A 90 -19.15 8.13 10.46
C LEU A 90 -20.54 8.76 10.36
N GLN A 91 -20.76 9.66 9.41
CA GLN A 91 -21.93 10.55 9.38
C GLN A 91 -23.03 10.15 8.38
N GLY A 92 -22.79 9.12 7.55
CA GLY A 92 -23.76 8.63 6.54
C GLY A 92 -23.73 9.46 5.27
#